data_AF-A0A1A9I6C3-F1
#
_entry.id   AF-A0A1A9I6C3-F1
#
_cell.length_a   1.000
_cell.length_b   1.000
_cell.length_c   1.000
_cell.angle_alpha   90.00
_cell.angle_beta   90.00
_cell.angle_gamma   90.00
#
_symmetry.space_group_name_H-M   'P 1'
#
loop_
_entity.id
_entity.type
_entity.pdbx_description
1 polymer ?
#
loop_
_entity_poly.entity_id
_entity_poly.type
_entity_poly.pdbx_seq_one_letter_code
_entity_poly.pdbx_strand_id
1 'polypeptide(L)'
;MAWHKYWLNTSSSCKIKIVNMKTITKLFLAVAFISSLSLMSCERTRDGVGLDAMYNAISSGRWYGWTTTLTPGTSTNNLAADQYVEFGKSNGTAYVYNKDGSQVPGSQHTFSFSDTKTMIFDGVTYKIKENFAGSFKTLTLENESGGITTTQAFSR
;
A
#
# COMPACT_ATOMS: atom_id res chain seq x y z
N MET A 1 37.36 -16.64 91.47
CA MET A 1 36.25 -15.75 91.03
C MET A 1 36.42 -15.53 89.53
N ALA A 2 35.46 -15.59 88.63
CA ALA A 2 34.07 -16.00 88.58
C ALA A 2 33.69 -15.95 87.08
N TRP A 3 32.97 -16.95 86.56
CA TRP A 3 31.76 -16.86 85.71
C TRP A 3 31.69 -15.82 84.55
N HIS A 4 31.03 -15.98 83.40
CA HIS A 4 30.33 -17.01 82.62
C HIS A 4 29.67 -16.23 81.45
N LYS A 5 29.14 -16.93 80.43
CA LYS A 5 27.98 -16.53 79.58
C LYS A 5 28.14 -15.47 78.47
N TYR A 6 27.54 -15.59 77.27
CA TYR A 6 26.93 -16.67 76.46
C TYR A 6 26.40 -16.02 75.15
N TRP A 7 26.51 -16.76 74.04
CA TRP A 7 25.52 -16.92 72.94
C TRP A 7 25.24 -15.85 71.88
N LEU A 8 25.37 -16.36 70.64
CA LEU A 8 24.82 -15.89 69.37
C LEU A 8 23.39 -16.44 69.15
N ASN A 9 22.47 -15.61 68.64
CA ASN A 9 21.23 -15.95 67.92
C ASN A 9 20.60 -14.63 67.41
N THR A 10 19.92 -14.44 66.26
CA THR A 10 19.31 -15.33 65.26
C THR A 10 18.87 -14.51 64.03
N SER A 11 18.94 -15.13 62.84
CA SER A 11 17.90 -15.20 61.79
C SER A 11 17.34 -13.95 61.07
N SER A 12 17.58 -13.90 59.76
CA SER A 12 16.50 -13.82 58.75
C SER A 12 16.97 -14.34 57.38
N SER A 13 16.56 -15.56 57.05
CA SER A 13 16.91 -16.28 55.82
C SER A 13 16.07 -15.82 54.61
N CYS A 14 16.71 -15.25 53.60
CA CYS A 14 16.13 -15.10 52.26
C CYS A 14 16.46 -16.36 51.44
N LYS A 15 15.51 -17.28 51.29
CA LYS A 15 15.66 -18.47 50.45
C LYS A 15 15.48 -18.08 48.98
N ILE A 16 16.58 -17.90 48.25
CA ILE A 16 16.58 -17.84 46.79
C ILE A 16 16.25 -19.25 46.27
N LYS A 17 15.04 -19.39 45.70
CA LYS A 17 14.59 -20.62 45.06
C LYS A 17 15.27 -20.72 43.69
N ILE A 18 16.31 -21.53 43.58
CA ILE A 18 17.01 -21.81 42.32
C ILE A 18 16.02 -22.52 41.39
N VAL A 19 15.54 -21.80 40.38
CA VAL A 19 14.67 -22.34 39.34
C VAL A 19 15.49 -23.30 38.49
N ASN A 20 14.95 -24.50 38.29
CA ASN A 20 15.59 -25.61 37.61
C ASN A 20 16.00 -25.23 36.17
N MET A 21 17.30 -25.31 35.86
CA MET A 21 17.93 -24.77 34.64
C MET A 21 17.39 -25.39 33.33
N LYS A 22 16.80 -26.60 33.40
CA LYS A 22 16.19 -27.30 32.26
C LYS A 22 14.86 -26.71 31.79
N THR A 23 14.16 -25.95 32.63
CA THR A 23 12.85 -25.34 32.28
C THR A 23 13.04 -24.02 31.54
N ILE A 24 14.14 -23.30 31.83
CA ILE A 24 14.47 -22.01 31.22
C ILE A 24 14.83 -22.18 29.74
N THR A 25 15.57 -23.24 29.38
CA THR A 25 15.90 -23.54 27.97
C THR A 25 14.66 -23.82 27.11
N LYS A 26 13.63 -24.46 27.68
CA LYS A 26 12.36 -24.71 26.96
C LYS A 26 11.54 -23.43 26.76
N LEU A 27 11.62 -22.49 27.70
CA LEU A 27 10.95 -21.19 27.60
C LEU A 27 11.58 -20.30 26.51
N PHE A 28 12.92 -20.29 26.42
CA PHE A 28 13.63 -19.54 25.38
C PHE A 28 13.41 -20.11 23.96
N LEU A 29 13.31 -21.43 23.82
CA LEU A 29 13.00 -22.05 22.52
C LEU A 29 11.57 -21.73 22.04
N ALA A 30 10.60 -21.65 22.96
CA ALA A 30 9.20 -21.33 22.62
C ALA A 30 9.02 -19.86 22.18
N VAL A 31 9.73 -18.92 22.81
CA VAL A 31 9.68 -17.50 22.44
C VAL A 31 10.34 -17.25 21.08
N ALA A 32 11.46 -17.92 20.79
CA ALA A 32 12.13 -17.80 19.49
C ALA A 32 11.27 -18.31 18.31
N PHE A 33 10.47 -19.36 18.53
CA PHE A 33 9.59 -19.93 17.50
C PHE A 33 8.36 -19.04 17.21
N ILE A 34 7.84 -18.32 18.22
CA ILE A 34 6.73 -17.38 18.04
C ILE A 34 7.18 -16.11 17.31
N SER A 35 8.40 -15.62 17.56
CA SER A 35 8.95 -14.45 16.84
C SER A 35 9.19 -14.67 15.34
N SER A 36 9.41 -15.91 14.90
CA SER A 36 9.55 -16.22 13.47
C SER A 36 8.22 -16.20 12.70
N LEU A 37 7.09 -16.46 13.37
CA LEU A 37 5.77 -16.45 12.74
C LEU A 37 5.23 -15.03 12.49
N SER A 38 5.74 -14.02 13.21
CA SER A 38 5.37 -12.61 13.03
C SER A 38 5.99 -11.92 11.80
N LEU A 39 7.00 -12.51 11.16
CA LEU A 39 7.68 -11.88 10.02
C LEU A 39 7.07 -12.23 8.65
N MET A 40 6.34 -13.36 8.53
CA MET A 40 5.72 -13.76 7.26
C MET A 40 4.39 -13.05 6.95
N SER A 41 3.76 -12.37 7.92
CA SER A 41 2.54 -11.58 7.66
C SER A 41 2.81 -10.19 7.07
N CYS A 42 4.05 -9.69 7.12
CA CYS A 42 4.32 -8.29 6.79
C CYS A 42 4.32 -7.98 5.29
N GLU A 43 4.61 -8.96 4.42
CA GLU A 43 4.71 -8.71 2.98
C GLU A 43 3.32 -8.46 2.35
N ARG A 44 2.33 -9.30 2.65
CA ARG A 44 0.97 -9.14 2.11
C ARG A 44 0.27 -7.88 2.60
N THR A 45 0.53 -7.44 3.83
CA THR A 45 -0.06 -6.20 4.37
C THR A 45 0.49 -4.96 3.67
N ARG A 46 1.77 -4.96 3.28
CA ARG A 46 2.39 -3.82 2.59
C ARG A 46 1.77 -3.59 1.21
N ASP A 47 1.52 -4.66 0.47
CA ASP A 47 0.96 -4.57 -0.88
C ASP A 47 -0.51 -4.12 -0.86
N GLY A 48 -1.30 -4.57 0.11
CA GLY A 48 -2.67 -4.11 0.31
C GLY A 48 -2.79 -2.63 0.69
N VAL A 49 -1.88 -2.13 1.56
CA VAL A 49 -1.84 -0.71 1.94
C VAL A 49 -1.44 0.17 0.75
N GLY A 50 -0.47 -0.27 -0.06
CA GLY A 50 -0.07 0.45 -1.28
C GLY A 50 -1.21 0.58 -2.28
N LEU A 51 -1.99 -0.49 -2.46
CA LEU A 51 -3.09 -0.54 -3.41
C LEU A 51 -4.28 0.35 -2.97
N ASP A 52 -4.60 0.37 -1.67
CA ASP A 52 -5.61 1.30 -1.13
C ASP A 52 -5.16 2.77 -1.25
N ALA A 53 -3.89 3.05 -0.95
CA ALA A 53 -3.32 4.37 -1.14
C ALA A 53 -3.43 4.83 -2.60
N MET A 54 -3.23 3.93 -3.56
CA MET A 54 -3.37 4.24 -4.98
C MET A 54 -4.81 4.55 -5.37
N TYR A 55 -5.77 3.70 -5.00
CA TYR A 55 -7.19 3.97 -5.22
C TYR A 55 -7.62 5.31 -4.61
N ASN A 56 -7.18 5.62 -3.39
CA ASN A 56 -7.46 6.91 -2.75
C ASN A 56 -6.81 8.07 -3.49
N ALA A 57 -5.58 7.90 -3.95
CA ALA A 57 -4.83 8.98 -4.58
C ALA A 57 -5.34 9.29 -6.01
N ILE A 58 -5.80 8.30 -6.79
CA ILE A 58 -6.48 8.59 -8.08
C ILE A 58 -7.88 9.18 -7.89
N SER A 59 -8.61 8.75 -6.86
CA SER A 59 -10.01 9.18 -6.62
C SER A 59 -10.11 10.51 -5.88
N SER A 60 -9.05 10.95 -5.21
CA SER A 60 -8.99 12.22 -4.48
C SER A 60 -8.75 13.42 -5.39
N GLY A 61 -9.59 13.62 -6.40
CA GLY A 61 -9.56 14.82 -7.23
C GLY A 61 -10.16 14.65 -8.62
N ARG A 62 -10.21 15.79 -9.32
CA ARG A 62 -10.63 15.89 -10.71
C ARG A 62 -9.40 15.93 -11.61
N TRP A 63 -9.50 15.23 -12.73
CA TRP A 63 -8.45 15.13 -13.74
C TRP A 63 -8.87 15.91 -14.97
N TYR A 64 -8.25 17.06 -15.22
CA TYR A 64 -8.63 17.98 -16.28
C TYR A 64 -7.92 17.71 -17.61
N GLY A 65 -6.82 16.94 -17.57
CA GLY A 65 -6.12 16.51 -18.77
C GLY A 65 -6.16 14.99 -18.90
N TRP A 66 -6.46 14.51 -20.11
CA TRP A 66 -6.29 13.12 -20.49
C TRP A 66 -5.88 13.03 -21.95
N THR A 67 -4.64 12.60 -22.18
CA THR A 67 -4.06 12.46 -23.53
C THR A 67 -3.62 11.04 -23.79
N THR A 68 -4.00 10.48 -24.94
CA THR A 68 -3.45 9.23 -25.47
C THR A 68 -2.35 9.56 -26.47
N THR A 69 -1.15 9.03 -26.29
CA THR A 69 -0.05 9.14 -27.27
C THR A 69 0.36 7.76 -27.75
N LEU A 70 0.36 7.56 -29.06
CA LEU A 70 0.90 6.35 -29.70
C LEU A 70 2.28 6.69 -30.27
N THR A 71 3.31 5.90 -29.96
CA THR A 71 4.66 6.06 -30.52
C THR A 71 5.03 4.84 -31.36
N PRO A 72 5.50 5.00 -32.63
CA PRO A 72 5.69 6.25 -33.39
C PRO A 72 4.39 6.66 -34.11
N GLY A 73 3.66 7.63 -33.57
CA GLY A 73 2.33 7.96 -34.08
C GLY A 73 1.80 9.28 -33.54
N THR A 74 0.48 9.36 -33.41
CA THR A 74 -0.28 10.58 -33.08
C THR A 74 -0.59 10.67 -31.59
N SER A 75 -0.70 11.90 -31.10
CA SER A 75 -1.24 12.21 -29.78
C SER A 75 -2.65 12.79 -29.90
N THR A 76 -3.58 12.26 -29.12
CA THR A 76 -5.00 12.64 -29.11
C THR A 76 -5.39 13.08 -27.71
N ASN A 77 -6.02 14.24 -27.58
CA ASN A 77 -6.66 14.65 -26.33
C ASN A 77 -8.05 13.98 -26.25
N ASN A 78 -8.28 13.20 -25.20
CA ASN A 78 -9.53 12.45 -25.03
C ASN A 78 -10.62 13.28 -24.31
N LEU A 79 -10.26 14.44 -23.75
CA LEU A 79 -11.19 15.36 -23.11
C LEU A 79 -11.44 16.59 -23.98
N ALA A 80 -12.71 17.00 -24.08
CA ALA A 80 -13.05 18.30 -24.62
C ALA A 80 -12.66 19.42 -23.65
N ALA A 81 -12.65 20.66 -24.14
CA ALA A 81 -12.39 21.82 -23.29
C ALA A 81 -13.40 21.86 -22.12
N ASP A 82 -12.89 22.15 -20.91
CA ASP A 82 -13.64 22.22 -19.66
C ASP A 82 -14.30 20.90 -19.16
N GLN A 83 -13.91 19.74 -19.70
CA GLN A 83 -14.27 18.43 -19.13
C GLN A 83 -13.24 17.95 -18.11
N TYR A 84 -13.67 17.05 -17.23
CA TYR A 84 -12.78 16.40 -16.28
C TYR A 84 -13.17 14.95 -16.04
N VAL A 85 -12.20 14.12 -15.63
CA VAL A 85 -12.41 12.74 -15.23
C VAL A 85 -12.39 12.63 -13.70
N GLU A 86 -13.30 11.84 -13.15
CA GLU A 86 -13.24 11.38 -11.76
C GLU A 86 -13.17 9.85 -11.73
N PHE A 87 -12.22 9.32 -10.96
CA PHE A 87 -12.05 7.87 -10.78
C PHE A 87 -12.86 7.40 -9.57
N GLY A 88 -13.92 6.62 -9.82
CA GLY A 88 -14.75 6.03 -8.77
C GLY A 88 -14.05 4.87 -8.07
N LYS A 89 -13.64 5.06 -6.80
CA LYS A 89 -13.02 4.00 -5.99
C LYS A 89 -13.93 2.79 -5.79
N SER A 90 -15.24 3.01 -5.57
CA SER A 90 -16.18 1.97 -5.16
C SER A 90 -16.60 1.02 -6.29
N ASN A 91 -16.55 1.48 -7.54
CA ASN A 91 -17.04 0.76 -8.69
C ASN A 91 -15.98 0.49 -9.76
N GLY A 92 -14.73 0.93 -9.55
CA GLY A 92 -13.65 0.75 -10.52
C GLY A 92 -13.98 1.37 -11.87
N THR A 93 -14.75 2.46 -11.89
CA THR A 93 -15.16 3.13 -13.12
C THR A 93 -14.74 4.59 -13.08
N ALA A 94 -14.07 5.04 -14.14
CA ALA A 94 -13.73 6.42 -14.37
C ALA A 94 -14.84 7.06 -15.22
N TYR A 95 -15.33 8.20 -14.78
CA TYR A 95 -16.41 8.93 -15.42
C TYR A 95 -15.92 10.27 -15.92
N VAL A 96 -16.33 10.63 -17.14
CA VAL A 96 -16.12 11.99 -17.65
C VAL A 96 -17.32 12.85 -17.28
N TYR A 97 -17.04 14.05 -16.79
CA TYR A 97 -18.01 15.07 -16.46
C TYR A 97 -17.74 16.34 -17.23
N ASN A 98 -18.81 17.07 -17.55
CA ASN A 98 -18.73 18.44 -18.02
C ASN A 98 -18.49 19.40 -16.85
N LYS A 99 -18.14 20.65 -17.17
CA LYS A 99 -17.93 21.74 -16.20
C LYS A 99 -19.07 21.94 -15.21
N ASP A 100 -20.30 21.71 -15.66
CA ASP A 100 -21.52 21.84 -14.86
C ASP A 100 -21.75 20.65 -13.90
N GLY A 101 -20.88 19.65 -13.93
CA GLY A 101 -20.98 18.43 -13.13
C GLY A 101 -21.92 17.39 -13.73
N SER A 102 -22.47 17.61 -14.93
CA SER A 102 -23.23 16.59 -15.64
C SER A 102 -22.28 15.51 -16.17
N GLN A 103 -22.64 14.25 -15.97
CA GLN A 103 -21.88 13.13 -16.53
C GLN A 103 -22.06 13.09 -18.04
N VAL A 104 -20.95 12.93 -18.77
CA VAL A 104 -20.99 12.73 -20.22
C VAL A 104 -21.52 11.32 -20.51
N PRO A 105 -22.66 11.16 -21.20
CA PRO A 105 -23.22 9.85 -21.50
C PRO A 105 -22.26 9.02 -22.36
N GLY A 106 -22.07 7.75 -21.99
CA GLY A 106 -21.21 6.81 -22.73
C GLY A 106 -19.70 6.96 -22.48
N SER A 107 -19.26 7.95 -21.71
CA SER A 107 -17.85 8.15 -21.36
C SER A 107 -17.51 7.52 -20.01
N GLN A 108 -17.68 6.20 -19.95
CA GLN A 108 -17.42 5.38 -18.77
C GLN A 108 -16.27 4.43 -19.09
N HIS A 109 -15.22 4.46 -18.28
CA HIS A 109 -14.02 3.69 -18.51
C HIS A 109 -13.77 2.77 -17.33
N THR A 110 -13.57 1.49 -17.60
CA THR A 110 -13.31 0.52 -16.51
C THR A 110 -11.86 0.59 -16.10
N PHE A 111 -11.58 0.54 -14.81
CA PHE A 111 -10.22 0.50 -14.33
C PHE A 111 -10.05 -0.36 -13.08
N SER A 112 -8.89 -0.98 -12.96
CA SER A 112 -8.48 -1.70 -11.75
C SER A 112 -6.96 -1.68 -11.62
N PHE A 113 -6.47 -1.89 -10.40
CA PHE A 113 -5.04 -2.09 -10.18
C PHE A 113 -4.78 -3.57 -9.96
N SER A 114 -3.88 -4.14 -10.76
CA SER A 114 -3.34 -5.48 -10.49
C SER A 114 -2.34 -5.41 -9.35
N ASP A 115 -1.50 -4.38 -9.35
CA ASP A 115 -0.41 -4.17 -8.42
C ASP A 115 -0.13 -2.68 -8.25
N THR A 116 0.79 -2.32 -7.35
CA THR A 116 1.17 -0.92 -7.10
C THR A 116 1.88 -0.21 -8.26
N LYS A 117 2.19 -0.95 -9.34
CA LYS A 117 2.87 -0.45 -10.55
C LYS A 117 2.12 -0.79 -11.84
N THR A 118 0.95 -1.41 -11.74
CA THR A 118 0.22 -1.93 -12.90
C THR A 118 -1.25 -1.60 -12.79
N MET A 119 -1.79 -0.94 -13.80
CA MET A 119 -3.19 -0.56 -13.90
C MET A 119 -3.80 -1.19 -15.15
N ILE A 120 -4.97 -1.78 -15.03
CA ILE A 120 -5.79 -2.21 -16.15
C ILE A 120 -6.79 -1.08 -16.41
N PHE A 121 -6.80 -0.52 -17.61
CA PHE A 121 -7.70 0.55 -18.03
C PHE A 121 -8.35 0.15 -19.35
N ASP A 122 -9.68 0.13 -19.40
CA ASP A 122 -10.49 -0.41 -20.50
C ASP A 122 -10.04 -1.79 -20.99
N GLY A 123 -9.67 -2.66 -20.05
CA GLY A 123 -9.19 -4.01 -20.32
C GLY A 123 -7.75 -4.10 -20.81
N VAL A 124 -7.06 -2.98 -21.02
CA VAL A 124 -5.64 -2.95 -21.41
C VAL A 124 -4.75 -2.77 -20.19
N THR A 125 -3.71 -3.59 -20.08
CA THR A 125 -2.76 -3.53 -18.96
C THR A 125 -1.66 -2.52 -19.23
N TYR A 126 -1.55 -1.50 -18.39
CA TYR A 126 -0.52 -0.48 -18.45
C TYR A 126 0.38 -0.52 -17.22
N LYS A 127 1.64 -0.16 -17.42
CA LYS A 127 2.60 0.12 -16.35
C LYS A 127 2.50 1.57 -15.95
N ILE A 128 2.55 1.82 -14.65
CA ILE A 128 2.50 3.17 -14.12
C ILE A 128 3.93 3.67 -13.93
N LYS A 129 4.25 4.83 -14.51
CA LYS A 129 5.61 5.39 -14.49
C LYS A 129 5.92 6.11 -13.18
N GLU A 130 4.92 6.67 -12.52
CA GLU A 130 5.11 7.43 -11.30
C GLU A 130 5.43 6.55 -10.07
N ASN A 131 6.05 7.20 -9.08
CA ASN A 131 6.14 6.66 -7.74
C ASN A 131 5.06 7.27 -6.86
N PHE A 132 4.18 6.43 -6.31
CA PHE A 132 2.97 6.83 -5.57
C PHE A 132 3.24 7.33 -4.13
N ALA A 133 4.40 7.93 -3.88
CA ALA A 133 4.72 8.51 -2.59
C ALA A 133 3.97 9.86 -2.44
N GLY A 134 2.77 9.82 -1.84
CA GLY A 134 1.97 11.01 -1.54
C GLY A 134 0.98 11.40 -2.63
N SER A 135 0.52 12.65 -2.60
CA SER A 135 -0.43 13.20 -3.58
C SER A 135 0.28 13.54 -4.90
N PHE A 136 -0.01 12.78 -5.95
CA PHE A 136 0.51 13.03 -7.30
C PHE A 136 -0.46 13.88 -8.12
N LYS A 137 0.10 14.67 -9.04
CA LYS A 137 -0.65 15.55 -9.96
C LYS A 137 -0.78 14.97 -11.36
N THR A 138 0.06 13.98 -11.68
CA THR A 138 0.15 13.35 -13.00
C THR A 138 0.12 11.84 -12.85
N LEU A 139 -0.59 11.17 -13.73
CA LEU A 139 -0.63 9.72 -13.83
C LEU A 139 -0.32 9.34 -15.27
N THR A 140 0.77 8.62 -15.47
CA THR A 140 1.25 8.20 -16.78
C THR A 140 1.25 6.69 -16.84
N LEU A 141 0.41 6.17 -17.73
CA LEU A 141 0.24 4.75 -17.98
C LEU A 141 0.89 4.41 -19.32
N GLU A 142 1.75 3.41 -19.34
CA GLU A 142 2.51 3.00 -20.53
C GLU A 142 2.25 1.53 -20.83
N ASN A 143 1.85 1.23 -22.07
CA ASN A 143 1.73 -0.12 -22.58
C ASN A 143 2.59 -0.23 -23.84
N GLU A 144 3.50 -1.20 -23.84
CA GLU A 144 4.28 -1.56 -25.01
C GLU A 144 3.76 -2.88 -25.56
N SER A 145 3.25 -2.86 -26.78
CA SER A 145 2.73 -4.05 -27.44
C SER A 145 3.02 -3.98 -28.94
N GLY A 146 3.58 -5.06 -29.49
CA GLY A 146 3.84 -5.15 -30.94
C GLY A 146 4.75 -4.05 -31.52
N GLY A 147 5.65 -3.48 -30.70
CA GLY A 147 6.54 -2.39 -31.13
C GLY A 147 5.92 -0.99 -31.12
N ILE A 148 4.67 -0.85 -30.66
CA ILE A 148 4.00 0.44 -30.45
C ILE A 148 3.92 0.70 -28.95
N THR A 149 4.28 1.92 -28.55
CA THR A 149 4.11 2.38 -27.16
C THR A 149 2.86 3.23 -27.08
N THR A 150 1.88 2.78 -26.30
CA THR A 150 0.67 3.54 -25.97
C THR A 150 0.84 4.17 -24.60
N THR A 151 0.78 5.49 -24.54
CA THR A 151 0.88 6.27 -23.30
C THR A 151 -0.46 6.93 -23.02
N GLN A 152 -1.04 6.71 -21.85
CA GLN A 152 -2.17 7.47 -21.33
C GLN A 152 -1.66 8.40 -20.23
N ALA A 153 -1.73 9.71 -20.46
CA ALA A 153 -1.30 10.70 -19.49
C ALA A 153 -2.53 11.45 -18.95
N PHE A 154 -2.72 11.38 -17.63
CA PHE A 154 -3.73 12.14 -16.91
C PHE A 154 -3.06 13.24 -16.09
N SER A 155 -3.66 14.43 -16.07
CA SER A 155 -3.19 15.56 -15.25
C SER A 155 -4.34 16.23 -14.52
N ARG A 156 -4.06 16.69 -13.31
CA ARG A 156 -4.93 17.60 -12.55
C ARG A 156 -4.68 19.05 -12.90
#